data_AF-A0A6P6J9B3-F1
#
_entry.id   AF-A0A6P6J9B3-F1
#
_cell.length_a   1.000
_cell.length_b   1.000
_cell.length_c   1.000
_cell.angle_alpha   90.00
_cell.angle_beta   90.00
_cell.angle_gamma   90.00
#
_symmetry.space_group_name_H-M   'P 1'
#
loop_
_entity.id
_entity.type
_entity.pdbx_description
1 polymer ?
#
loop_
_entity_poly.entity_id
_entity_poly.type
_entity_poly.pdbx_seq_one_letter_code
_entity_poly.pdbx_strand_id
1 'polypeptide(L)'
;MIRFWLRLFFVLAWLGFWEHAVARKTRFRPTPPKPKKSEAEKVIEKLAPAQNINIDQMSGKWYLLTVASRCQNLLESGFKVESTTATWTVTGEKVSVSTVRKLNFECWEIKQNYMRTKTPGQLFLKGKRPAENVDIMVLETDYSSYATVVFKRAGKITMKLYGRSSEVPDKIVDKFEDRAKTFNLGLDVIFQYPDYGFCETTEKVLDLT
;
A
#
# COMPACT_ATOMS: atom_id res chain seq x y z
N MET A 1 8.25 -91.98 24.42
CA MET A 1 6.99 -91.25 24.08
C MET A 1 7.00 -89.94 24.86
N ILE A 2 6.48 -88.83 24.29
CA ILE A 2 6.58 -87.41 24.76
C ILE A 2 7.59 -86.55 23.97
N ARG A 3 8.34 -87.14 23.01
CA ARG A 3 9.05 -86.41 21.93
C ARG A 3 8.12 -85.74 20.88
N PHE A 4 6.83 -85.64 21.15
CA PHE A 4 5.82 -85.10 20.23
C PHE A 4 5.08 -83.86 20.74
N TRP A 5 5.30 -83.46 22.00
CA TRP A 5 4.63 -82.29 22.61
C TRP A 5 5.51 -81.04 22.72
N LEU A 6 6.72 -81.06 22.14
CA LEU A 6 7.63 -79.90 22.09
C LEU A 6 7.66 -79.20 20.71
N ARG A 7 6.91 -79.69 19.72
CA ARG A 7 6.81 -79.05 18.40
C ARG A 7 5.56 -78.22 18.17
N LEU A 8 4.54 -78.31 19.04
CA LEU A 8 3.31 -77.52 18.89
C LEU A 8 3.33 -76.14 19.57
N PHE A 9 4.27 -75.88 20.48
CA PHE A 9 4.39 -74.56 21.12
C PHE A 9 5.33 -73.58 20.39
N PHE A 10 6.09 -74.05 19.41
CA PHE A 10 6.99 -73.19 18.62
C PHE A 10 6.38 -72.66 17.31
N VAL A 11 5.13 -73.03 16.98
CA VAL A 11 4.47 -72.60 15.74
C VAL A 11 3.48 -71.44 15.98
N LEU A 12 3.01 -71.19 17.20
CA LEU A 12 2.08 -70.11 17.51
C LEU A 12 2.74 -68.80 17.99
N ALA A 13 4.06 -68.80 18.24
CA ALA A 13 4.81 -67.58 18.59
C ALA A 13 5.47 -66.90 17.38
N TRP A 14 5.18 -67.35 16.15
CA TRP A 14 5.63 -66.74 14.88
C TRP A 14 4.49 -66.04 14.12
N LEU A 15 3.41 -65.69 14.82
CA LEU A 15 2.31 -64.87 14.28
C LEU A 15 2.17 -63.52 15.02
N GLY A 16 3.15 -63.14 15.84
CA GLY A 16 3.10 -61.92 16.68
C GLY A 16 3.99 -60.77 16.24
N PHE A 17 4.78 -60.91 15.17
CA PHE A 17 5.69 -59.86 14.69
C PHE A 17 5.49 -59.60 13.19
N TRP A 18 4.23 -59.39 12.78
CA TRP A 18 3.99 -58.55 11.63
C TRP A 18 3.85 -57.11 12.14
N GLU A 19 5.00 -56.47 12.39
CA GLU A 19 5.03 -55.02 12.38
C GLU A 19 4.60 -54.61 10.97
N HIS A 20 3.39 -54.07 10.85
CA HIS A 20 3.06 -53.27 9.69
C HIS A 20 4.14 -52.19 9.61
N ALA A 21 5.01 -52.31 8.61
CA ALA A 21 5.79 -51.20 8.13
C ALA A 21 4.78 -50.12 7.72
N VAL A 22 4.46 -49.22 8.65
CA VAL A 22 3.82 -47.96 8.33
C VAL A 22 4.83 -47.27 7.45
N ALA A 23 4.63 -47.42 6.14
CA ALA A 23 5.31 -46.64 5.15
C ALA A 23 5.14 -45.19 5.59
N ARG A 24 6.23 -44.59 6.10
CA ARG A 24 6.34 -43.15 6.22
C ARG A 24 6.20 -42.64 4.79
N LYS A 25 4.96 -42.37 4.36
CA LYS A 25 4.71 -41.38 3.33
C LYS A 25 5.33 -40.12 3.90
N THR A 26 6.56 -39.84 3.51
CA THR A 26 7.12 -38.51 3.57
C THR A 26 6.14 -37.68 2.76
N ARG A 27 5.21 -37.04 3.48
CA ARG A 27 4.27 -36.11 2.89
C ARG A 27 5.17 -34.97 2.43
N PHE A 28 5.63 -35.03 1.18
CA PHE A 28 6.31 -33.91 0.55
C PHE A 28 5.32 -32.75 0.67
N ARG A 29 5.62 -31.84 1.58
CA ARG A 29 4.87 -30.61 1.73
C ARG A 29 5.55 -29.67 0.75
N PRO A 30 5.02 -29.49 -0.47
CA PRO A 30 5.60 -28.50 -1.36
C PRO A 30 5.62 -27.19 -0.59
N THR A 31 6.82 -26.63 -0.44
CA THR A 31 6.98 -25.28 0.09
C THR A 31 6.12 -24.40 -0.82
N PRO A 32 5.15 -23.63 -0.29
CA PRO A 32 4.36 -22.77 -1.14
C PRO A 32 5.34 -21.91 -1.96
N PRO A 33 5.18 -21.85 -3.29
CA PRO A 33 6.07 -21.03 -4.11
C PRO A 33 6.06 -19.62 -3.51
N LYS A 34 7.25 -19.06 -3.27
CA LYS A 34 7.38 -17.67 -2.82
C LYS A 34 6.47 -16.82 -3.71
N PRO A 35 5.58 -15.98 -3.15
CA PRO A 35 4.66 -15.20 -3.96
C PRO A 35 5.48 -14.44 -5.00
N LYS A 36 5.24 -14.72 -6.29
CA LYS A 36 5.82 -13.93 -7.37
C LYS A 36 5.36 -12.51 -7.14
N LYS A 37 6.30 -11.57 -6.92
CA LYS A 37 5.98 -10.15 -6.75
C LYS A 37 5.04 -9.73 -7.87
N SER A 38 3.92 -9.10 -7.50
CA SER A 38 2.91 -8.68 -8.48
C SER A 38 3.54 -7.72 -9.50
N GLU A 39 2.97 -7.64 -10.70
CA GLU A 39 3.46 -6.74 -11.73
C GLU A 39 3.52 -5.28 -11.23
N ALA A 40 2.55 -4.87 -10.40
CA ALA A 40 2.55 -3.59 -9.69
C ALA A 40 3.71 -3.42 -8.69
N GLU A 41 4.12 -4.49 -7.99
CA GLU A 41 5.30 -4.48 -7.11
C GLU A 41 6.60 -4.27 -7.88
N LYS A 42 6.72 -4.91 -9.04
CA LYS A 42 7.87 -4.70 -9.94
C LYS A 42 7.86 -3.29 -10.54
N VAL A 43 6.69 -2.73 -10.83
CA VAL A 43 6.55 -1.39 -11.42
C VAL A 43 6.99 -0.31 -10.42
N ILE A 44 6.65 -0.41 -9.14
CA ILE A 44 7.10 0.57 -8.14
C ILE A 44 8.59 0.41 -7.81
N GLU A 45 9.11 -0.82 -7.71
CA GLU A 45 10.56 -1.02 -7.55
C GLU A 45 11.36 -0.52 -8.76
N LYS A 46 10.76 -0.54 -9.96
CA LYS A 46 11.39 -0.05 -11.20
C LYS A 46 11.30 1.47 -11.36
N LEU A 47 10.34 2.13 -10.70
CA LEU A 47 10.18 3.58 -10.76
C LEU A 47 10.93 4.21 -9.59
N ALA A 48 12.23 4.39 -9.77
CA ALA A 48 13.01 5.31 -8.97
C ALA A 48 12.40 6.72 -9.08
N PRO A 49 12.50 7.55 -8.03
CA PRO A 49 12.07 8.94 -8.13
C PRO A 49 12.86 9.61 -9.27
N ALA A 50 12.24 10.55 -9.99
CA ALA A 50 12.88 11.18 -11.15
C ALA A 50 14.15 11.98 -10.76
N GLN A 51 14.32 12.27 -9.48
CA GLN A 51 15.41 13.02 -8.89
C GLN A 51 15.70 12.54 -7.47
N ASN A 52 16.81 12.97 -6.86
CA ASN A 52 17.02 12.72 -5.44
C ASN A 52 16.02 13.56 -4.61
N ILE A 53 15.06 12.90 -3.97
CA ILE A 53 13.98 13.56 -3.23
C ILE A 53 14.42 13.83 -1.79
N ASN A 54 14.33 15.10 -1.39
CA ASN A 54 14.51 15.53 -0.02
C ASN A 54 13.15 15.70 0.66
N ILE A 55 12.79 14.75 1.54
CA ILE A 55 11.51 14.77 2.27
C ILE A 55 11.40 15.96 3.23
N ASP A 56 12.51 16.51 3.74
CA ASP A 56 12.46 17.66 4.67
C ASP A 56 11.79 18.89 4.03
N GLN A 57 11.99 19.07 2.72
CA GLN A 57 11.41 20.18 1.93
C GLN A 57 9.93 19.98 1.58
N MET A 58 9.35 18.81 1.88
CA MET A 58 7.92 18.54 1.66
C MET A 58 7.04 19.20 2.72
N SER A 59 7.61 19.76 3.79
CA SER A 59 6.86 20.38 4.88
C SER A 59 5.91 21.48 4.40
N GLY A 60 4.81 21.66 5.12
CA GLY A 60 3.79 22.67 4.88
C GLY A 60 2.53 22.15 4.21
N LYS A 61 1.66 23.09 3.83
CA LYS A 61 0.35 22.82 3.23
C LYS A 61 0.48 22.47 1.74
N TRP A 62 -0.36 21.53 1.32
CA TRP A 62 -0.54 21.06 -0.05
C TRP A 62 -2.03 20.91 -0.37
N TYR A 63 -2.42 21.27 -1.57
CA TYR A 63 -3.76 21.10 -2.13
C TYR A 63 -3.79 19.83 -2.96
N LEU A 64 -4.76 18.94 -2.73
CA LEU A 64 -4.95 17.77 -3.58
C LEU A 64 -5.70 18.19 -4.83
N LEU A 65 -5.06 18.05 -5.99
CA LEU A 65 -5.58 18.54 -7.27
C LEU A 65 -6.18 17.42 -8.11
N THR A 66 -5.50 16.28 -8.16
CA THR A 66 -5.89 15.17 -9.02
C THR A 66 -5.48 13.84 -8.43
N VAL A 67 -6.34 12.84 -8.58
CA VAL A 67 -6.06 11.46 -8.15
C VAL A 67 -6.29 10.51 -9.32
N ALA A 68 -5.30 9.66 -9.60
CA ALA A 68 -5.44 8.53 -10.52
C ALA A 68 -5.54 7.23 -9.71
N SER A 69 -6.66 6.50 -9.79
CA SER A 69 -6.88 5.30 -8.95
C SER A 69 -8.00 4.39 -9.43
N ARG A 70 -7.81 3.07 -9.25
CA ARG A 70 -8.89 2.07 -9.33
C ARG A 70 -9.50 1.72 -7.96
N CYS A 71 -9.44 2.65 -7.00
CA CYS A 71 -10.11 2.46 -5.72
C CYS A 71 -11.63 2.47 -5.93
N GLN A 72 -12.33 1.45 -5.42
CA GLN A 72 -13.77 1.28 -5.64
C GLN A 72 -14.58 2.54 -5.28
N ASN A 73 -14.27 3.16 -4.14
CA ASN A 73 -14.95 4.40 -3.73
C ASN A 73 -14.77 5.54 -4.74
N LEU A 74 -13.60 5.67 -5.36
CA LEU A 74 -13.37 6.71 -6.37
C LEU A 74 -14.07 6.36 -7.69
N LEU A 75 -14.10 5.08 -8.08
CA LEU A 75 -14.86 4.65 -9.26
C LEU A 75 -16.36 4.91 -9.09
N GLU A 76 -16.90 4.71 -7.90
CA GLU A 76 -18.34 4.85 -7.62
C GLU A 76 -18.77 6.28 -7.29
N SER A 77 -17.91 7.06 -6.61
CA SER A 77 -18.27 8.38 -6.06
C SER A 77 -17.27 9.48 -6.43
N GLY A 78 -16.38 9.23 -7.40
CA GLY A 78 -15.36 10.17 -7.84
C GLY A 78 -15.91 11.47 -8.41
N PHE A 79 -17.16 11.48 -8.86
CA PHE A 79 -17.86 12.69 -9.30
C PHE A 79 -18.35 13.58 -8.14
N LYS A 80 -18.23 13.12 -6.89
CA LYS A 80 -18.56 13.84 -5.65
C LYS A 80 -17.33 14.03 -4.76
N VAL A 81 -16.13 14.09 -5.34
CA VAL A 81 -14.94 14.40 -4.55
C VAL A 81 -15.01 15.81 -4.01
N GLU A 82 -14.55 15.97 -2.78
CA GLU A 82 -14.55 17.24 -2.06
C GLU A 82 -13.13 17.78 -2.00
N SER A 83 -13.00 19.10 -1.99
CA SER A 83 -11.70 19.74 -1.89
C SER A 83 -10.96 19.28 -0.62
N THR A 84 -9.67 19.03 -0.81
CA THR A 84 -8.86 18.32 0.19
C THR A 84 -7.50 19.01 0.29
N THR A 85 -7.05 19.26 1.51
CA THR A 85 -5.70 19.76 1.79
C THR A 85 -4.94 18.76 2.64
N ALA A 86 -3.63 18.72 2.49
CA ALA A 86 -2.73 17.93 3.30
C ALA A 86 -1.61 18.81 3.84
N THR A 87 -1.44 18.82 5.15
CA THR A 87 -0.34 19.50 5.83
C THR A 87 0.68 18.46 6.26
N TRP A 88 1.89 18.58 5.70
CA TRP A 88 3.02 17.72 6.02
C TRP A 88 3.87 18.38 7.08
N THR A 89 4.10 17.68 8.18
CA THR A 89 4.99 18.10 9.27
C THR A 89 6.11 17.09 9.38
N VAL A 90 7.31 17.52 9.01
CA VAL A 90 8.50 16.67 8.99
C VAL A 90 9.39 17.04 10.18
N THR A 91 9.65 16.09 11.07
CA THR A 91 10.44 16.31 12.28
C THR A 91 11.39 15.14 12.51
N GLY A 92 12.66 15.33 12.11
CA GLY A 92 13.66 14.25 12.13
C GLY A 92 13.17 13.06 11.30
N GLU A 93 13.04 11.89 11.93
CA GLU A 93 12.59 10.67 11.25
C GLU A 93 11.07 10.55 11.09
N LYS A 94 10.30 11.38 11.80
CA LYS A 94 8.83 11.32 11.80
C LYS A 94 8.26 12.25 10.72
N VAL A 95 7.37 11.71 9.89
CA VAL A 95 6.59 12.48 8.91
C VAL A 95 5.12 12.37 9.29
N SER A 96 4.54 13.42 9.85
CA SER A 96 3.12 13.48 10.16
C SER A 96 2.38 14.20 9.04
N VAL A 97 1.28 13.61 8.55
CA VAL A 97 0.44 14.21 7.52
C VAL A 97 -0.97 14.34 8.07
N SER A 98 -1.44 15.59 8.16
CA SER A 98 -2.84 15.90 8.48
C SER A 98 -3.58 16.22 7.19
N THR A 99 -4.57 15.42 6.84
CA THR A 99 -5.43 15.63 5.67
C THR A 99 -6.77 16.20 6.10
N VAL A 100 -7.11 17.39 5.66
CA VAL A 100 -8.41 18.01 5.92
C VAL A 100 -9.28 17.92 4.68
N ARG A 101 -10.49 17.40 4.83
CA ARG A 101 -11.49 17.33 3.76
C ARG A 101 -12.89 17.42 4.32
N LYS A 102 -13.82 17.81 3.46
CA LYS A 102 -15.25 17.68 3.74
C LYS A 102 -15.70 16.24 3.58
N LEU A 103 -16.52 15.77 4.52
CA LEU A 103 -17.21 14.48 4.46
C LEU A 103 -18.58 14.66 5.11
N ASN A 104 -19.65 14.37 4.36
CA ASN A 104 -21.04 14.54 4.82
C ASN A 104 -21.31 15.95 5.38
N PHE A 105 -20.87 16.97 4.65
CA PHE A 105 -20.99 18.38 5.03
C PHE A 105 -20.17 18.87 6.23
N GLU A 106 -19.50 17.97 6.95
CA GLU A 106 -18.62 18.30 8.07
C GLU A 106 -17.15 18.31 7.66
N CYS A 107 -16.35 19.09 8.38
CA CYS A 107 -14.91 19.19 8.14
C CYS A 107 -14.12 18.20 9.01
N TRP A 108 -13.51 17.21 8.35
CA TRP A 108 -12.76 16.14 8.99
C TRP A 108 -11.26 16.32 8.81
N GLU A 109 -10.52 16.21 9.92
CA GLU A 109 -9.07 16.12 9.96
C GLU A 109 -8.65 14.65 10.11
N ILE A 110 -7.87 14.13 9.16
CA ILE A 110 -7.37 12.77 9.17
C ILE A 110 -5.86 12.80 9.39
N LYS A 111 -5.40 12.32 10.55
CA LYS A 111 -3.98 12.32 10.92
C LYS A 111 -3.35 10.98 10.61
N GLN A 112 -2.19 11.02 9.93
CA GLN A 112 -1.39 9.85 9.60
C GLN A 112 0.06 10.09 9.97
N ASN A 113 0.75 9.04 10.40
CA ASN A 113 2.18 9.07 10.68
C ASN A 113 2.90 8.13 9.72
N TYR A 114 3.76 8.68 8.88
CA TYR A 114 4.60 7.93 7.95
C TYR A 114 6.00 7.78 8.54
N MET A 115 6.56 6.58 8.34
CA MET A 115 7.93 6.26 8.68
C MET A 115 8.83 6.44 7.46
N ARG A 116 10.02 7.01 7.67
CA ARG A 116 11.06 7.02 6.64
C ARG A 116 11.59 5.62 6.39
N THR A 117 11.97 5.38 5.15
CA THR A 117 12.69 4.17 4.77
C THR A 117 14.14 4.51 4.40
N LYS A 118 14.94 3.49 4.08
CA LYS A 118 16.33 3.69 3.64
C LYS A 118 16.43 4.33 2.26
N THR A 119 15.38 4.23 1.44
CA THR A 119 15.35 4.78 0.09
C THR A 119 14.88 6.24 0.15
N PRO A 120 15.66 7.20 -0.38
CA PRO A 120 15.23 8.60 -0.46
C PRO A 120 13.89 8.74 -1.19
N GLY A 121 13.00 9.60 -0.68
CA GLY A 121 11.66 9.80 -1.24
C GLY A 121 10.61 8.73 -0.87
N GLN A 122 11.04 7.58 -0.32
CA GLN A 122 10.15 6.50 0.07
C GLN A 122 9.79 6.55 1.55
N LEU A 123 8.49 6.51 1.81
CA LEU A 123 7.87 6.49 3.12
C LEU A 123 7.00 5.24 3.27
N PHE A 124 6.65 4.92 4.51
CA PHE A 124 5.85 3.75 4.82
C PHE A 124 4.81 4.06 5.89
N LEU A 125 3.55 3.74 5.61
CA LEU A 125 2.46 3.78 6.59
C LEU A 125 2.16 2.35 7.04
N LYS A 126 2.33 2.09 8.34
CA LYS A 126 1.98 0.81 8.94
C LYS A 126 0.47 0.73 9.12
N GLY A 127 -0.13 -0.37 8.66
CA GLY A 127 -1.52 -0.69 8.99
C GLY A 127 -1.62 -1.68 10.15
N LYS A 128 -2.83 -1.85 10.69
CA LYS A 128 -3.11 -2.84 11.75
C LYS A 128 -2.84 -4.27 11.27
N ARG A 129 -3.04 -4.51 9.98
CA ARG A 129 -2.73 -5.79 9.31
C ARG A 129 -1.73 -5.57 8.17
N PRO A 130 -0.93 -6.59 7.79
CA PRO A 130 -0.01 -6.47 6.67
C PRO A 130 -0.65 -6.01 5.34
N ALA A 131 -1.89 -6.43 5.07
CA ALA A 131 -2.64 -6.01 3.88
C ALA A 131 -3.07 -4.53 3.90
N GLU A 132 -3.00 -3.88 5.07
CA GLU A 132 -3.33 -2.47 5.26
C GLU A 132 -2.10 -1.57 5.22
N ASN A 133 -0.89 -2.14 5.16
CA ASN A 133 0.33 -1.38 4.95
C ASN A 133 0.30 -0.63 3.62
N VAL A 134 0.87 0.57 3.62
CA VAL A 134 0.96 1.41 2.42
C VAL A 134 2.42 1.81 2.19
N ASP A 135 2.95 1.41 1.04
CA ASP A 135 4.20 1.95 0.52
C ASP A 135 3.90 3.30 -0.13
N ILE A 136 4.65 4.33 0.23
CA ILE A 136 4.44 5.71 -0.26
C ILE A 136 5.73 6.16 -0.92
N MET A 137 5.64 6.76 -2.10
CA MET A 137 6.79 7.27 -2.84
C MET A 137 6.49 8.65 -3.39
N VAL A 138 7.28 9.64 -2.99
CA VAL A 138 7.29 10.95 -3.66
C VAL A 138 8.05 10.76 -4.97
N LEU A 139 7.33 10.78 -6.09
CA LEU A 139 7.85 10.42 -7.40
C LEU A 139 8.62 11.60 -8.01
N GLU A 140 8.03 12.78 -7.93
CA GLU A 140 8.51 14.02 -8.54
C GLU A 140 7.98 15.23 -7.74
N THR A 141 8.79 16.27 -7.59
CA THR A 141 8.40 17.52 -6.90
C THR A 141 9.45 18.59 -7.18
N ASP A 142 9.01 19.85 -7.26
CA ASP A 142 9.90 21.02 -7.18
C ASP A 142 9.80 21.72 -5.82
N TYR A 143 9.12 21.10 -4.85
CA TYR A 143 8.84 21.52 -3.47
C TYR A 143 8.01 22.81 -3.31
N SER A 144 8.01 23.67 -4.33
CA SER A 144 7.50 25.04 -4.31
C SER A 144 6.22 25.23 -5.11
N SER A 145 5.91 24.34 -6.05
CA SER A 145 4.68 24.43 -6.85
C SER A 145 3.89 23.13 -6.88
N TYR A 146 4.51 21.96 -7.06
CA TYR A 146 3.79 20.68 -7.17
C TYR A 146 4.56 19.49 -6.59
N ALA A 147 3.82 18.42 -6.30
CA ALA A 147 4.37 17.11 -5.99
C ALA A 147 3.47 15.99 -6.51
N THR A 148 4.06 14.97 -7.12
CA THR A 148 3.38 13.71 -7.48
C THR A 148 3.77 12.62 -6.50
N VAL A 149 2.78 12.03 -5.84
CA VAL A 149 3.00 11.00 -4.81
C VAL A 149 2.23 9.73 -5.17
N VAL A 150 2.92 8.59 -5.09
CA VAL A 150 2.37 7.27 -5.36
C VAL A 150 2.14 6.54 -4.04
N PHE A 151 0.96 5.95 -3.90
CA PHE A 151 0.55 5.13 -2.78
C PHE A 151 0.25 3.74 -3.29
N LYS A 152 0.81 2.72 -2.61
CA LYS A 152 0.59 1.33 -2.96
C LYS A 152 0.15 0.55 -1.74
N ARG A 153 -1.05 -0.02 -1.84
CA ARG A 153 -1.70 -0.80 -0.78
C ARG A 153 -2.21 -2.10 -1.36
N ALA A 154 -1.80 -3.24 -0.78
CA ALA A 154 -2.21 -4.57 -1.24
C ALA A 154 -2.06 -4.77 -2.77
N GLY A 155 -0.96 -4.28 -3.35
CA GLY A 155 -0.68 -4.36 -4.80
C GLY A 155 -1.46 -3.38 -5.68
N LYS A 156 -2.40 -2.60 -5.13
CA LYS A 156 -3.13 -1.55 -5.86
C LYS A 156 -2.40 -0.22 -5.74
N ILE A 157 -2.30 0.49 -6.87
CA ILE A 157 -1.60 1.78 -6.97
C ILE A 157 -2.63 2.91 -7.01
N THR A 158 -2.30 4.01 -6.35
CA THR A 158 -3.01 5.28 -6.41
C THR A 158 -1.97 6.38 -6.54
N MET A 159 -2.10 7.24 -7.55
CA MET A 159 -1.22 8.37 -7.75
C MET A 159 -1.97 9.66 -7.45
N LYS A 160 -1.31 10.61 -6.78
CA LYS A 160 -1.91 11.88 -6.37
C LYS A 160 -1.02 13.04 -6.80
N LEU A 161 -1.63 14.04 -7.41
CA LEU A 161 -1.02 15.33 -7.71
C LEU A 161 -1.40 16.33 -6.63
N TYR A 162 -0.38 16.93 -6.03
CA TYR A 162 -0.50 17.98 -5.05
C TYR A 162 0.07 19.29 -5.60
N GLY A 163 -0.56 20.41 -5.25
CA GLY A 163 -0.08 21.76 -5.53
C GLY A 163 0.18 22.57 -4.25
N ARG A 164 1.06 23.57 -4.32
CA ARG A 164 1.16 24.61 -3.26
C ARG A 164 0.02 25.62 -3.33
N SER A 165 -0.61 25.74 -4.49
CA SER A 165 -1.88 26.42 -4.77
C SER A 165 -2.96 25.41 -5.17
N SER A 166 -4.22 25.86 -5.23
CA SER A 166 -5.36 25.07 -5.70
C SER A 166 -5.34 24.76 -7.20
N GLU A 167 -4.38 25.32 -7.95
CA GLU A 167 -4.18 25.11 -9.37
C GLU A 167 -2.68 24.97 -9.68
N VAL A 168 -2.35 24.29 -10.77
CA VAL A 168 -0.99 24.18 -11.33
C VAL A 168 -1.06 24.34 -12.85
N PRO A 169 0.04 24.73 -13.53
CA PRO A 169 0.06 24.83 -14.99
C PRO A 169 -0.28 23.50 -15.68
N ASP A 170 -1.00 23.55 -16.80
CA ASP A 170 -1.46 22.36 -17.57
C ASP A 170 -0.34 21.36 -17.87
N LYS A 171 0.86 21.86 -18.21
CA LYS A 171 2.05 21.00 -18.44
C LYS A 171 2.39 20.06 -17.28
N ILE A 172 2.04 20.43 -16.04
CA ILE A 172 2.22 19.58 -14.85
C ILE A 172 1.13 18.52 -14.77
N VAL A 173 -0.10 18.87 -15.15
CA VAL A 173 -1.22 17.93 -15.25
C VAL A 173 -0.93 16.90 -16.35
N ASP A 174 -0.54 17.33 -17.55
CA ASP A 174 -0.17 16.43 -18.65
C ASP A 174 0.93 15.45 -18.25
N LYS A 175 1.96 15.96 -17.57
CA LYS A 175 3.06 15.14 -17.05
C LYS A 175 2.57 14.11 -16.02
N PHE A 176 1.64 14.49 -15.15
CA PHE A 176 1.00 13.58 -14.20
C PHE A 176 0.22 12.48 -14.92
N GLU A 177 -0.58 12.83 -15.93
CA GLU A 177 -1.36 11.86 -16.71
C GLU A 177 -0.47 10.88 -17.48
N ASP A 178 0.60 11.37 -18.11
CA ASP A 178 1.58 10.52 -18.80
C ASP A 178 2.27 9.56 -17.84
N ARG A 179 2.59 10.03 -16.63
CA ARG A 179 3.15 9.17 -15.59
C ARG A 179 2.11 8.16 -15.10
N ALA A 180 0.84 8.51 -15.03
CA ALA A 180 -0.25 7.63 -14.58
C ALA A 180 -0.40 6.42 -15.52
N LYS A 181 -0.26 6.64 -16.84
CA LYS A 181 -0.28 5.57 -17.85
C LYS A 181 0.77 4.48 -17.59
N THR A 182 1.94 4.83 -17.05
CA THR A 182 2.99 3.85 -16.69
C THR A 182 2.58 2.90 -15.56
N PHE A 183 1.59 3.30 -14.75
CA PHE A 183 0.96 2.49 -13.72
C PHE A 183 -0.35 1.83 -14.19
N ASN A 184 -0.58 1.82 -15.52
CA ASN A 184 -1.83 1.39 -16.14
C ASN A 184 -3.04 2.21 -15.64
N LEU A 185 -2.86 3.47 -15.22
CA LEU A 185 -3.95 4.36 -14.82
C LEU A 185 -4.24 5.32 -15.99
N GLY A 186 -5.32 5.05 -16.72
CA GLY A 186 -5.76 5.89 -17.85
C GLY A 186 -6.61 7.08 -17.40
N LEU A 187 -7.05 7.88 -18.37
CA LEU A 187 -7.91 9.05 -18.14
C LEU A 187 -9.27 8.67 -17.53
N ASP A 188 -9.73 7.44 -17.78
CA ASP A 188 -10.98 6.86 -17.25
C ASP A 188 -10.97 6.66 -15.72
N VAL A 189 -9.79 6.76 -15.09
CA VAL A 189 -9.60 6.57 -13.65
C VAL A 189 -8.89 7.75 -13.01
N ILE A 190 -9.00 8.93 -13.63
CA ILE A 190 -8.51 10.21 -13.13
C ILE A 190 -9.68 11.03 -12.58
N PHE A 191 -9.49 11.55 -11.37
CA PHE A 191 -10.48 12.33 -10.63
C PHE A 191 -9.87 13.67 -10.27
N GLN A 192 -10.41 14.74 -10.86
CA GLN A 192 -10.04 16.11 -10.53
C GLN A 192 -10.77 16.56 -9.26
N TYR A 193 -10.04 17.17 -8.34
CA TYR A 193 -10.58 17.67 -7.09
C TYR A 193 -10.94 19.15 -7.22
N PRO A 194 -12.03 19.61 -6.58
CA PRO A 194 -12.39 21.03 -6.61
C PRO A 194 -11.32 21.93 -6.00
N ASP A 195 -11.17 23.11 -6.59
CA ASP A 195 -10.33 24.22 -6.15
C ASP A 195 -11.08 25.18 -5.21
N TYR A 196 -12.30 24.83 -4.79
CA TYR A 196 -13.15 25.61 -3.89
C TYR A 196 -13.69 24.79 -2.72
N GLY A 197 -14.28 25.47 -1.72
CA GLY A 197 -14.98 24.82 -0.61
C GLY A 197 -14.05 24.14 0.42
N PHE A 198 -12.80 24.58 0.51
CA PHE A 198 -11.86 24.08 1.51
C PHE A 198 -12.34 24.35 2.93
N CYS A 199 -12.08 23.42 3.83
CA CYS A 199 -12.31 23.60 5.25
C CYS A 199 -11.29 24.58 5.86
N GLU A 200 -11.77 25.62 6.52
CA GLU A 200 -10.94 26.56 7.28
C GLU A 200 -10.70 26.08 8.72
N THR A 201 -11.68 25.38 9.29
CA THR A 201 -11.63 24.81 10.64
C THR A 201 -11.96 23.32 10.63
N THR A 202 -11.47 22.61 11.63
CA THR A 202 -11.66 21.15 11.77
C THR A 202 -12.66 20.88 12.89
N GLU A 203 -13.75 20.19 12.59
CA GLU A 203 -14.82 19.86 13.55
C GLU A 203 -14.63 18.47 14.15
N LYS A 204 -14.09 17.54 13.35
CA LYS A 204 -13.86 16.15 13.72
C LYS A 204 -12.42 15.76 13.42
N VAL A 205 -11.84 14.91 14.26
CA VAL A 205 -10.48 14.37 14.10
C VAL A 205 -10.53 12.85 14.06
N LEU A 206 -9.88 12.26 13.06
CA LEU A 206 -9.70 10.83 12.89
C LEU A 206 -8.21 10.50 12.87
N ASP A 207 -7.73 9.84 13.91
CA ASP A 207 -6.35 9.36 13.97
C ASP A 207 -6.24 7.97 13.34
N LEU A 208 -5.51 7.89 12.21
CA LEU A 208 -5.16 6.63 11.57
C LEU A 208 -3.76 6.23 12.02
N THR A 209 -3.72 5.39 13.06
CA THR A 209 -2.52 4.73 13.60
C THR A 209 -2.21 3.42 12.90
#